data_AF-A0A2M7RJ11-F1
#
_entry.id   AF-A0A2M7RJ11-F1
#
_cell.length_a   1.000
_cell.length_b   1.000
_cell.length_c   1.000
_cell.angle_alpha   90.00
_cell.angle_beta   90.00
_cell.angle_gamma   90.00
#
_symmetry.space_group_name_H-M   'P 1'
#
loop_
_entity.id
_entity.type
_entity.pdbx_description
1 polymer ?
#
loop_
_entity_poly.entity_id
_entity_poly.type
_entity_poly.pdbx_seq_one_letter_code
_entity_poly.pdbx_strand_id
1 'polypeptide(L)'
;MKKAWTNIFETTPTYLREQARLTCGDNPIFALVELITNSNEAYNKLDSRGIEHRGEILIDIYPRRQVSKYSVVDYALGLDEKDILEKVKKIGGDQSGITREQGGRSFFGRGLKEALINFGAGEIISIKNNIIFQANSKDVELSYRGERNAFPIDRQELGANQNENCTKISLITINKHIQQTPQLDNMKNQLEKYFELRDILQNEKRKIILRYHRQSKIDQVILKFTPISSERKQEKTIKLPEFPEANVIIEIYKSNIDIPESKDKYLSERGFLICSKNAIHAIDDFGFEYHTASSKIFGRVKSDYIDFLMREKRELLFDPSRSGGVIRKHPFIKSLYSEVKKVLAPIFDQTSDEMGKTSEVQDKDTDTNVRKVLQYFNKIAKELLETDDIKTPGPKSKKPTKKKKNLPPPDGFNFMPPYIQATVDIPSTITLKLAQEYGNSKKKLLLNSDNDNIKIIKEREQIWEYNKKGFWVFRSAVIGKNIGDSGIINAEIDKMKTKLIVEIRDKNKAKGLFSDWGIKKGLPPEQRVQYIRGTGEILISADSPSVKPFVDHPKKFKNSETRLLIAELILNSCCGEIARQMILRAKEPILSQDPDAIAEQVQNLLVRITNKHARAVQLMVTKGKLEEHIK
;
A
#
# COMPACT_ATOMS: atom_id res chain seq x y z
N MET A 1 -24.13 -46.80 5.87
CA MET A 1 -23.97 -45.57 6.68
C MET A 1 -22.86 -45.79 7.69
N LYS A 2 -21.62 -45.37 7.37
CA LYS A 2 -20.49 -45.43 8.31
C LYS A 2 -19.89 -44.02 8.40
N LYS A 3 -19.76 -43.54 9.65
CA LYS A 3 -19.05 -42.32 10.11
C LYS A 3 -19.61 -40.98 9.63
N ALA A 4 -20.70 -40.53 10.26
CA ALA A 4 -20.95 -39.10 10.45
C ALA A 4 -20.19 -38.64 11.70
N TRP A 5 -19.61 -37.45 11.67
CA TRP A 5 -18.96 -36.84 12.83
C TRP A 5 -19.36 -35.37 12.96
N THR A 6 -19.33 -34.88 14.20
CA THR A 6 -19.67 -33.50 14.58
C THR A 6 -18.64 -32.98 15.57
N ASN A 7 -18.34 -31.68 15.49
CA ASN A 7 -17.46 -30.93 16.40
C ASN A 7 -16.04 -31.50 16.55
N ILE A 8 -15.12 -31.00 15.71
CA ILE A 8 -13.73 -31.43 15.73
C ILE A 8 -12.70 -30.33 15.99
N PHE A 9 -13.15 -29.18 16.48
CA PHE A 9 -12.20 -28.11 16.79
C PHE A 9 -11.61 -28.31 18.18
N GLU A 10 -10.29 -28.45 18.23
CA GLU A 10 -9.51 -28.70 19.47
C GLU A 10 -9.31 -27.43 20.32
N THR A 11 -10.13 -26.39 20.13
CA THR A 11 -9.85 -25.01 20.59
C THR A 11 -11.13 -24.23 20.84
N THR A 12 -11.01 -23.12 21.58
CA THR A 12 -12.18 -22.34 21.99
C THR A 12 -12.86 -21.67 20.79
N PRO A 13 -14.21 -21.62 20.76
CA PRO A 13 -14.98 -20.93 19.72
C PRO A 13 -14.57 -19.47 19.50
N THR A 14 -14.28 -18.73 20.57
CA THR A 14 -13.91 -17.31 20.49
C THR A 14 -12.61 -17.12 19.72
N TYR A 15 -11.57 -17.92 20.05
CA TYR A 15 -10.29 -17.86 19.36
C TYR A 15 -10.42 -18.21 17.87
N LEU A 16 -11.23 -19.22 17.55
CA LEU A 16 -11.51 -19.61 16.17
C LEU A 16 -12.15 -18.48 15.36
N ARG A 17 -13.13 -17.76 15.93
CA ARG A 17 -13.78 -16.62 15.26
C ARG A 17 -12.82 -15.45 15.06
N GLU A 18 -11.99 -15.13 16.06
CA GLU A 18 -10.99 -14.06 15.95
C GLU A 18 -9.95 -14.38 14.88
N GLN A 19 -9.40 -15.60 14.88
CA GLN A 19 -8.46 -16.06 13.85
C GLN A 19 -9.09 -16.08 12.46
N ALA A 20 -10.34 -16.53 12.34
CA ALA A 20 -11.06 -16.56 11.08
C ALA A 20 -11.27 -15.15 10.52
N ARG A 21 -11.63 -14.20 11.37
CA ARG A 21 -11.78 -12.79 10.99
C ARG A 21 -10.45 -12.15 10.60
N LEU A 22 -9.38 -12.41 11.33
CA LEU A 22 -8.05 -11.91 11.00
C LEU A 22 -7.57 -12.45 9.65
N THR A 23 -7.79 -13.73 9.36
CA THR A 23 -7.25 -14.42 8.17
C THR A 23 -8.04 -14.11 6.89
N CYS A 24 -9.38 -14.14 6.98
CA CYS A 24 -10.25 -13.96 5.81
C CYS A 24 -10.70 -12.50 5.62
N GLY A 25 -10.57 -11.65 6.64
CA GLY A 25 -11.08 -10.29 6.65
C GLY A 25 -12.61 -10.21 6.52
N ASP A 26 -13.12 -8.98 6.46
CA ASP A 26 -14.56 -8.74 6.34
C ASP A 26 -15.03 -8.68 4.85
N ASN A 27 -14.10 -8.75 3.88
CA ASN A 27 -14.36 -8.60 2.45
C ASN A 27 -14.52 -9.97 1.75
N PRO A 28 -15.66 -10.26 1.09
CA PRO A 28 -15.89 -11.54 0.44
C PRO A 28 -14.92 -11.87 -0.70
N ILE A 29 -14.28 -10.87 -1.32
CA ILE A 29 -13.26 -11.06 -2.35
C ILE A 29 -12.10 -11.92 -1.84
N PHE A 30 -11.69 -11.73 -0.57
CA PHE A 30 -10.56 -12.47 0.00
C PHE A 30 -10.82 -13.96 0.11
N ALA A 31 -12.05 -14.35 0.44
CA ALA A 31 -12.46 -15.74 0.48
C ALA A 31 -12.55 -16.34 -0.93
N LEU A 32 -13.12 -15.60 -1.90
CA LEU A 32 -13.18 -16.04 -3.30
C LEU A 32 -11.78 -16.28 -3.88
N VAL A 33 -10.83 -15.38 -3.63
CA VAL A 33 -9.44 -15.54 -4.07
C VAL A 33 -8.82 -16.83 -3.53
N GLU A 34 -9.06 -17.19 -2.27
CA GLU A 34 -8.54 -18.46 -1.75
C GLU A 34 -9.22 -19.68 -2.36
N LEU A 35 -10.53 -19.64 -2.56
CA LEU A 35 -11.22 -20.77 -3.19
C LEU A 35 -10.77 -20.95 -4.65
N ILE A 36 -10.54 -19.87 -5.39
CA ILE A 36 -10.02 -19.92 -6.77
C ILE A 36 -8.58 -20.44 -6.79
N THR A 37 -7.71 -20.00 -5.90
CA THR A 37 -6.32 -20.50 -5.84
C THR A 37 -6.25 -21.97 -5.43
N ASN A 38 -7.10 -22.41 -4.50
CA ASN A 38 -7.25 -23.83 -4.15
C ASN A 38 -7.71 -24.67 -5.34
N SER A 39 -8.68 -24.17 -6.11
CA SER A 39 -9.16 -24.82 -7.33
C SER A 39 -8.03 -24.94 -8.37
N ASN A 40 -7.27 -23.86 -8.56
CA ASN A 40 -6.11 -23.87 -9.46
C ASN A 40 -5.02 -24.85 -9.01
N GLU A 41 -4.76 -24.97 -7.70
CA GLU A 41 -3.81 -25.95 -7.17
C GLU A 41 -4.25 -27.39 -7.47
N ALA A 42 -5.56 -27.68 -7.35
CA ALA A 42 -6.10 -28.98 -7.71
C ALA A 42 -5.89 -29.30 -9.20
N TYR A 43 -6.09 -28.33 -10.08
CA TYR A 43 -5.78 -28.50 -11.51
C TYR A 43 -4.28 -28.60 -11.78
N ASN A 44 -3.42 -27.85 -11.07
CA ASN A 44 -1.96 -27.96 -11.23
C ASN A 44 -1.45 -29.38 -10.96
N LYS A 45 -2.11 -30.12 -10.06
CA LYS A 45 -1.82 -31.55 -9.79
C LYS A 45 -2.22 -32.47 -10.93
N LEU A 46 -3.24 -32.11 -11.70
CA LEU A 46 -3.61 -32.84 -12.91
C LEU A 46 -2.62 -32.51 -14.05
N ASP A 47 -2.28 -31.22 -14.21
CA ASP A 47 -1.26 -30.76 -15.15
C ASP A 47 0.09 -31.46 -14.92
N SER A 48 0.55 -31.57 -13.67
CA SER A 48 1.83 -32.23 -13.35
C SER A 48 1.83 -33.73 -13.62
N ARG A 49 0.65 -34.35 -13.71
CA ARG A 49 0.46 -35.76 -14.08
C ARG A 49 0.14 -35.95 -15.57
N GLY A 50 0.06 -34.87 -16.34
CA GLY A 50 -0.33 -34.92 -17.76
C GLY A 50 -1.77 -35.40 -17.97
N ILE A 51 -2.65 -35.27 -16.97
CA ILE A 51 -4.05 -35.69 -17.07
C ILE A 51 -4.86 -34.58 -17.76
N GLU A 52 -5.54 -34.91 -18.85
CA GLU A 52 -6.43 -33.96 -19.52
C GLU A 52 -7.61 -33.54 -18.65
N HIS A 53 -7.95 -32.26 -18.73
CA HIS A 53 -9.05 -31.67 -17.99
C HIS A 53 -9.56 -30.40 -18.68
N ARG A 54 -10.78 -29.97 -18.36
CA ARG A 54 -11.35 -28.73 -18.91
C ARG A 54 -10.83 -27.43 -18.26
N GLY A 55 -10.24 -27.51 -17.06
CA GLY A 55 -9.65 -26.35 -16.39
C GLY A 55 -10.67 -25.27 -15.99
N GLU A 56 -11.94 -25.62 -15.87
CA GLU A 56 -13.02 -24.67 -15.56
C GLU A 56 -13.16 -24.44 -14.05
N ILE A 57 -13.26 -23.18 -13.63
CA ILE A 57 -13.57 -22.77 -12.26
C ILE A 57 -14.80 -21.87 -12.32
N LEU A 58 -15.92 -22.32 -11.75
CA LEU A 58 -17.17 -21.56 -11.72
C LEU A 58 -17.32 -20.85 -10.40
N ILE A 59 -17.69 -19.57 -10.43
CA ILE A 59 -17.96 -18.74 -9.26
C ILE A 59 -19.42 -18.31 -9.33
N ASP A 60 -20.26 -18.84 -8.44
CA ASP A 60 -21.68 -18.51 -8.34
C ASP A 60 -21.96 -17.57 -7.17
N ILE A 61 -22.54 -16.41 -7.48
CA ILE A 61 -22.93 -15.40 -6.49
C ILE A 61 -24.44 -15.28 -6.46
N TYR A 62 -25.02 -15.53 -5.30
CA TYR A 62 -26.44 -15.31 -5.01
C TYR A 62 -26.55 -14.13 -4.03
N PRO A 63 -26.57 -12.87 -4.51
CA PRO A 63 -26.68 -11.70 -3.66
C PRO A 63 -28.05 -11.64 -2.99
N ARG A 64 -28.09 -11.46 -1.68
CA ARG A 64 -29.29 -11.05 -0.95
C ARG A 64 -28.95 -10.01 0.11
N ARG A 65 -29.93 -9.20 0.49
CA ARG A 65 -29.79 -8.13 1.49
C ARG A 65 -29.23 -8.59 2.84
N GLN A 66 -29.53 -9.83 3.25
CA GLN A 66 -29.12 -10.35 4.57
C GLN A 66 -28.29 -11.62 4.49
N VAL A 67 -28.57 -12.52 3.54
CA VAL A 67 -27.89 -13.83 3.42
C VAL A 67 -27.49 -14.09 1.98
N SER A 68 -26.29 -13.65 1.62
CA SER A 68 -25.69 -13.93 0.32
C SER A 68 -24.99 -15.29 0.34
N LYS A 69 -25.01 -16.00 -0.79
CA LYS A 69 -24.27 -17.26 -0.99
C LYS A 69 -23.20 -17.06 -2.06
N TYR A 70 -22.00 -17.52 -1.78
CA TYR A 70 -20.84 -17.48 -2.67
C TYR A 70 -20.39 -18.92 -2.88
N SER A 71 -20.39 -19.42 -4.10
CA SER A 71 -19.95 -20.80 -4.38
C SER A 71 -18.82 -20.81 -5.38
N VAL A 72 -17.82 -21.65 -5.16
CA VAL A 72 -16.76 -21.94 -6.13
C VAL A 72 -16.81 -23.43 -6.44
N VAL A 73 -16.87 -23.75 -7.73
CA VAL A 73 -16.89 -25.13 -8.25
C VAL A 73 -15.70 -25.35 -9.15
N ASP A 74 -14.97 -26.43 -8.89
CA ASP A 74 -13.95 -26.96 -9.79
C ASP A 74 -14.25 -28.42 -10.15
N TYR A 75 -13.63 -28.88 -11.23
CA TYR A 75 -13.78 -30.21 -11.79
C TYR A 75 -12.43 -30.95 -11.84
N ALA A 76 -11.60 -30.71 -10.82
CA ALA A 76 -10.26 -31.25 -10.75
C ALA A 76 -10.23 -32.61 -10.03
N LEU A 77 -9.57 -32.71 -8.87
CA LEU A 77 -9.30 -33.97 -8.20
C LEU A 77 -10.48 -34.52 -7.38
N GLY A 78 -11.37 -33.66 -6.91
CA GLY A 78 -12.31 -34.01 -5.84
C GLY A 78 -11.64 -34.15 -4.47
N LEU A 79 -12.45 -34.22 -3.42
CA LEU A 79 -12.05 -34.42 -2.03
C LEU A 79 -12.80 -35.63 -1.46
N ASP A 80 -12.07 -36.55 -0.82
CA ASP A 80 -12.68 -37.61 0.01
C ASP A 80 -12.85 -37.18 1.48
N GLU A 81 -13.34 -38.09 2.34
CA GLU A 81 -13.50 -37.83 3.77
C GLU A 81 -12.20 -37.37 4.42
N LYS A 82 -11.07 -38.03 4.09
CA LYS A 82 -9.76 -37.72 4.68
C LYS A 82 -9.30 -36.34 4.23
N ASP A 83 -9.44 -36.02 2.94
CA ASP A 83 -9.10 -34.71 2.39
C ASP A 83 -9.92 -33.59 3.07
N ILE A 84 -11.23 -33.79 3.22
CA ILE A 84 -12.12 -32.83 3.90
C ILE A 84 -11.68 -32.66 5.35
N LEU A 85 -11.50 -33.78 6.06
CA LEU A 85 -11.12 -33.81 7.46
C LEU A 85 -9.78 -33.08 7.71
N GLU A 86 -8.78 -33.32 6.86
CA GLU A 86 -7.49 -32.65 6.95
C GLU A 86 -7.59 -31.14 6.70
N LYS A 87 -8.41 -30.73 5.72
CA LYS A 87 -8.63 -29.31 5.39
C LYS A 87 -9.45 -28.55 6.44
N VAL A 88 -10.22 -29.25 7.28
CA VAL A 88 -11.12 -28.61 8.27
C VAL A 88 -10.73 -28.83 9.74
N LYS A 89 -9.97 -29.88 10.11
CA LYS A 89 -9.66 -30.18 11.52
C LYS A 89 -8.69 -29.18 12.18
N LYS A 90 -7.46 -29.06 11.66
CA LYS A 90 -6.35 -28.57 12.48
C LYS A 90 -6.15 -27.05 12.41
N ILE A 91 -6.00 -26.42 13.59
CA ILE A 91 -5.41 -25.08 13.71
C ILE A 91 -3.91 -25.21 13.55
N GLY A 92 -3.32 -24.60 12.53
CA GLY A 92 -1.94 -24.09 12.55
C GLY A 92 -0.78 -24.95 13.11
N GLY A 93 -0.93 -26.25 13.33
CA GLY A 93 0.00 -27.11 14.08
C GLY A 93 0.39 -28.41 13.35
N ASP A 94 1.55 -28.94 13.73
CA ASP A 94 2.41 -29.92 13.04
C ASP A 94 1.74 -30.93 12.09
N GLN A 95 2.14 -30.85 10.82
CA GLN A 95 1.86 -31.83 9.77
C GLN A 95 3.02 -32.84 9.70
N SER A 96 3.16 -33.75 10.66
CA SER A 96 4.20 -34.79 10.62
C SER A 96 4.04 -35.84 9.50
N GLY A 97 3.11 -35.67 8.56
CA GLY A 97 2.76 -36.72 7.59
C GLY A 97 2.44 -36.29 6.16
N ILE A 98 2.80 -35.07 5.71
CA ILE A 98 2.57 -34.67 4.31
C ILE A 98 3.77 -35.07 3.46
N THR A 99 3.49 -35.79 2.38
CA THR A 99 4.41 -36.10 1.28
C THR A 99 5.01 -34.82 0.69
N ARG A 100 6.34 -34.77 0.69
CA ARG A 100 7.29 -33.71 0.29
C ARG A 100 7.19 -33.19 -1.16
N GLU A 101 6.15 -33.54 -1.91
CA GLU A 101 6.15 -33.35 -3.34
C GLU A 101 5.09 -32.34 -3.79
N GLN A 102 5.59 -31.16 -4.18
CA GLN A 102 5.00 -30.19 -5.11
C GLN A 102 4.17 -29.04 -4.54
N GLY A 103 4.24 -27.90 -5.24
CA GLY A 103 4.10 -26.61 -4.61
C GLY A 103 2.79 -25.83 -4.70
N GLY A 104 2.03 -25.79 -3.61
CA GLY A 104 0.87 -24.90 -3.43
C GLY A 104 1.08 -23.71 -2.49
N ARG A 105 0.26 -22.67 -2.65
CA ARG A 105 0.18 -21.48 -1.79
C ARG A 105 -0.29 -21.82 -0.37
N SER A 106 -1.25 -22.74 -0.26
CA SER A 106 -1.89 -23.09 1.02
C SER A 106 -1.08 -24.10 1.79
N PHE A 107 0.10 -23.70 2.28
CA PHE A 107 0.96 -24.58 3.08
C PHE A 107 0.29 -25.10 4.37
N PHE A 108 -0.81 -24.49 4.83
CA PHE A 108 -1.46 -24.87 6.08
C PHE A 108 -2.94 -25.28 5.98
N GLY A 109 -3.54 -25.36 4.79
CA GLY A 109 -5.01 -25.46 4.70
C GLY A 109 -5.75 -24.26 5.32
N ARG A 110 -5.02 -23.19 5.66
CA ARG A 110 -5.52 -21.91 6.18
C ARG A 110 -6.28 -21.22 5.06
N GLY A 111 -7.55 -20.94 5.28
CA GLY A 111 -8.41 -20.23 4.34
C GLY A 111 -9.79 -20.87 4.22
N LEU A 112 -9.88 -22.19 4.02
CA LEU A 112 -11.20 -22.85 3.87
C LEU A 112 -11.97 -22.85 5.19
N LYS A 113 -11.35 -23.37 6.25
CA LYS A 113 -11.95 -23.39 7.59
C LYS A 113 -12.28 -21.98 8.07
N GLU A 114 -11.33 -21.06 7.96
CA GLU A 114 -11.49 -19.67 8.35
C GLU A 114 -12.60 -18.99 7.54
N ALA A 115 -12.72 -19.24 6.24
CA ALA A 115 -13.81 -18.70 5.42
C ALA A 115 -15.18 -19.26 5.83
N LEU A 116 -15.26 -20.57 6.07
CA LEU A 116 -16.47 -21.25 6.54
C LEU A 116 -16.97 -20.69 7.89
N ILE A 117 -16.04 -20.45 8.83
CA ILE A 117 -16.35 -19.88 10.15
C ILE A 117 -16.69 -18.39 10.04
N ASN A 118 -15.88 -17.62 9.31
CA ASN A 118 -16.01 -16.17 9.22
C ASN A 118 -17.32 -15.74 8.55
N PHE A 119 -17.81 -16.50 7.56
CA PHE A 119 -19.09 -16.23 6.91
C PHE A 119 -20.29 -16.66 7.78
N GLY A 120 -20.07 -17.60 8.71
CA GLY A 120 -21.06 -18.07 9.68
C GLY A 120 -21.79 -19.35 9.26
N ALA A 121 -21.72 -19.73 7.98
CA ALA A 121 -22.07 -21.08 7.53
C ALA A 121 -21.43 -21.38 6.17
N GLY A 122 -21.37 -22.67 5.85
CA GLY A 122 -20.93 -23.11 4.54
C GLY A 122 -21.15 -24.59 4.30
N GLU A 123 -20.90 -24.99 3.06
CA GLU A 123 -21.20 -26.31 2.52
C GLU A 123 -20.04 -26.75 1.62
N ILE A 124 -19.61 -27.99 1.83
CA ILE A 124 -18.61 -28.68 1.02
C ILE A 124 -19.33 -29.87 0.39
N ILE A 125 -19.40 -29.89 -0.93
CA ILE A 125 -19.87 -31.05 -1.69
C ILE A 125 -18.76 -31.44 -2.64
N SER A 126 -18.34 -32.70 -2.64
CA SER A 126 -17.35 -33.17 -3.58
C SER A 126 -17.67 -34.55 -4.12
N ILE A 127 -17.39 -34.78 -5.40
CA ILE A 127 -17.41 -36.10 -6.02
C ILE A 127 -15.97 -36.50 -6.30
N LYS A 128 -15.56 -37.66 -5.79
CA LYS A 128 -14.27 -38.28 -6.06
C LYS A 128 -14.48 -39.77 -6.32
N ASN A 129 -14.04 -40.25 -7.49
CA ASN A 129 -14.15 -41.66 -7.89
C ASN A 129 -15.59 -42.20 -7.78
N ASN A 130 -16.56 -41.45 -8.30
CA ASN A 130 -17.99 -41.77 -8.25
C ASN A 130 -18.63 -41.82 -6.85
N ILE A 131 -17.94 -41.35 -5.80
CA ILE A 131 -18.48 -41.22 -4.45
C ILE A 131 -18.68 -39.73 -4.15
N ILE A 132 -19.84 -39.37 -3.62
CA ILE A 132 -20.12 -38.02 -3.11
C ILE A 132 -19.79 -37.94 -1.63
N PHE A 133 -19.10 -36.87 -1.25
CA PHE A 133 -18.70 -36.51 0.10
C PHE A 133 -19.32 -35.16 0.45
N GLN A 134 -19.97 -35.08 1.61
CA GLN A 134 -20.67 -33.87 2.02
C GLN A 134 -20.32 -33.45 3.45
N ALA A 135 -19.94 -32.18 3.62
CA ALA A 135 -19.77 -31.56 4.93
C ALA A 135 -20.46 -30.20 4.98
N ASN A 136 -20.92 -29.81 6.16
CA ASN A 136 -21.53 -28.51 6.40
C ASN A 136 -20.91 -27.88 7.64
N SER A 137 -20.74 -26.57 7.59
CA SER A 137 -20.39 -25.77 8.75
C SER A 137 -21.52 -24.83 9.14
N LYS A 138 -21.67 -24.63 10.45
CA LYS A 138 -22.50 -23.57 11.03
C LYS A 138 -21.71 -22.96 12.17
N ASP A 139 -21.30 -21.71 11.99
CA ASP A 139 -20.38 -21.02 12.89
C ASP A 139 -19.10 -21.87 13.13
N VAL A 140 -18.83 -22.25 14.37
CA VAL A 140 -17.70 -23.12 14.75
C VAL A 140 -18.09 -24.59 14.85
N GLU A 141 -19.23 -25.00 14.31
CA GLU A 141 -19.60 -26.41 14.25
C GLU A 141 -19.39 -26.92 12.82
N LEU A 142 -18.77 -28.09 12.70
CA LEU A 142 -18.60 -28.77 11.42
C LEU A 142 -19.16 -30.18 11.51
N SER A 143 -19.96 -30.54 10.52
CA SER A 143 -20.68 -31.79 10.43
C SER A 143 -20.39 -32.46 9.10
N TYR A 144 -19.88 -33.69 9.15
CA TYR A 144 -19.74 -34.53 7.97
C TYR A 144 -20.98 -35.41 7.83
N ARG A 145 -21.67 -35.28 6.69
CA ARG A 145 -22.94 -35.97 6.42
C ARG A 145 -22.77 -37.40 5.90
N GLY A 146 -21.53 -37.82 5.66
CA GLY A 146 -21.19 -39.15 5.16
C GLY A 146 -20.89 -39.19 3.67
N GLU A 147 -20.67 -40.40 3.18
CA GLU A 147 -20.39 -40.72 1.79
C GLU A 147 -21.48 -41.64 1.20
N ARG A 148 -21.74 -41.49 -0.10
CA ARG A 148 -22.58 -42.42 -0.87
C ARG A 148 -22.14 -42.41 -2.34
N ASN A 149 -22.65 -43.34 -3.14
CA ASN A 149 -22.45 -43.28 -4.58
C ASN A 149 -23.09 -42.00 -5.15
N ALA A 150 -22.40 -41.37 -6.09
CA ALA A 150 -22.90 -40.23 -6.84
C ALA A 150 -23.95 -40.70 -7.85
N PHE A 151 -25.14 -40.12 -7.79
CA PHE A 151 -26.21 -40.32 -8.76
C PHE A 151 -26.10 -39.31 -9.90
N PRO A 152 -26.74 -39.55 -11.06
CA PRO A 152 -26.75 -38.60 -12.17
C PRO A 152 -27.23 -37.20 -11.78
N ILE A 153 -28.21 -37.11 -10.86
CA ILE A 153 -28.73 -35.83 -10.37
C ILE A 153 -27.67 -35.01 -9.61
N ASP A 154 -26.80 -35.67 -8.82
CA ASP A 154 -25.72 -34.97 -8.10
C ASP A 154 -24.72 -34.33 -9.07
N ARG A 155 -24.41 -35.06 -10.16
CA ARG A 155 -23.51 -34.58 -11.21
C ARG A 155 -24.14 -33.42 -11.96
N GLN A 156 -25.42 -33.51 -12.28
CA GLN A 156 -26.18 -32.43 -12.93
C GLN A 156 -26.21 -31.16 -12.06
N GLU A 157 -26.47 -31.27 -10.76
CA GLU A 157 -26.49 -30.13 -9.82
C GLU A 157 -25.13 -29.44 -9.69
N LEU A 158 -24.04 -30.20 -9.83
CA LEU A 158 -22.67 -29.69 -9.80
C LEU A 158 -22.15 -29.28 -11.18
N GLY A 159 -22.88 -29.56 -12.26
CA GLY A 159 -22.43 -29.36 -13.64
C GLY A 159 -21.24 -30.24 -14.04
N ALA A 160 -21.09 -31.39 -13.39
CA ALA A 160 -20.02 -32.36 -13.64
C ALA A 160 -20.44 -33.38 -14.70
N ASN A 161 -19.49 -33.78 -15.55
CA ASN A 161 -19.70 -34.84 -16.53
C ASN A 161 -19.73 -36.23 -15.88
N GLN A 162 -20.10 -37.24 -16.66
CA GLN A 162 -20.03 -38.64 -16.22
C GLN A 162 -18.59 -38.99 -15.85
N ASN A 163 -18.39 -39.65 -14.70
CA ASN A 163 -17.09 -40.02 -14.13
C ASN A 163 -16.13 -38.86 -13.80
N GLU A 164 -16.54 -37.60 -13.97
CA GLU A 164 -15.71 -36.44 -13.61
C GLU A 164 -15.71 -36.25 -12.09
N ASN A 165 -14.55 -35.92 -11.52
CA ASN A 165 -14.46 -35.50 -10.13
C ASN A 165 -14.78 -34.00 -10.04
N CYS A 166 -15.32 -33.56 -8.90
CA CYS A 166 -15.62 -32.15 -8.71
C CYS A 166 -15.66 -31.76 -7.23
N THR A 167 -15.44 -30.49 -6.95
CA THR A 167 -15.59 -29.93 -5.61
C THR A 167 -16.34 -28.62 -5.70
N LYS A 168 -17.39 -28.47 -4.89
CA LYS A 168 -18.15 -27.24 -4.68
C LYS A 168 -18.01 -26.82 -3.24
N ILE A 169 -17.44 -25.64 -3.03
CA ILE A 169 -17.44 -24.96 -1.75
C ILE A 169 -18.43 -23.82 -1.80
N SER A 170 -19.34 -23.75 -0.84
CA SER A 170 -20.27 -22.63 -0.68
C SER A 170 -20.08 -21.95 0.67
N LEU A 171 -20.01 -20.62 0.66
CA LEU A 171 -19.97 -19.75 1.83
C LEU A 171 -21.29 -18.98 1.92
N ILE A 172 -21.88 -18.92 3.11
CA ILE A 172 -23.19 -18.32 3.35
C ILE A 172 -23.03 -17.23 4.41
N THR A 173 -23.33 -15.98 4.06
CA THR A 173 -23.15 -14.82 4.96
C THR A 173 -24.27 -14.76 6.00
N ILE A 174 -24.10 -15.46 7.12
CA ILE A 174 -24.95 -15.30 8.29
C ILE A 174 -24.42 -14.18 9.18
N ASN A 175 -23.09 -14.01 9.21
CA ASN A 175 -22.44 -13.02 10.04
C ASN A 175 -22.57 -11.60 9.45
N LYS A 176 -23.05 -10.66 10.28
CA LYS A 176 -23.39 -9.28 9.87
C LYS A 176 -22.18 -8.37 9.61
N HIS A 177 -20.99 -8.75 10.07
CA HIS A 177 -19.76 -7.97 9.84
C HIS A 177 -19.20 -8.13 8.44
N ILE A 178 -19.62 -9.15 7.69
CA ILE A 178 -19.21 -9.34 6.31
C ILE A 178 -19.75 -8.19 5.46
N GLN A 179 -18.87 -7.56 4.69
CA GLN A 179 -19.21 -6.47 3.80
C GLN A 179 -20.30 -6.88 2.81
N GLN A 180 -21.11 -5.90 2.40
CA GLN A 180 -22.15 -6.12 1.41
C GLN A 180 -21.55 -6.68 0.12
N THR A 181 -22.23 -7.67 -0.46
CA THR A 181 -21.87 -8.27 -1.74
C THR A 181 -21.67 -7.18 -2.80
N PRO A 182 -20.45 -7.05 -3.38
CA PRO A 182 -20.20 -6.10 -4.44
C PRO A 182 -21.12 -6.34 -5.65
N GLN A 183 -21.39 -5.28 -6.41
CA GLN A 183 -22.02 -5.40 -7.72
C GLN A 183 -21.10 -6.15 -8.69
N LEU A 184 -21.69 -6.76 -9.71
CA LEU A 184 -20.97 -7.61 -10.68
C LEU A 184 -19.72 -6.92 -11.26
N ASP A 185 -19.83 -5.70 -11.77
CA ASP A 185 -18.70 -5.01 -12.40
C ASP A 185 -17.58 -4.71 -11.41
N ASN A 186 -17.92 -4.33 -10.17
CA ASN A 186 -16.92 -4.10 -9.13
C ASN A 186 -16.25 -5.42 -8.71
N MET A 187 -17.02 -6.49 -8.54
CA MET A 187 -16.48 -7.81 -8.22
C MET A 187 -15.57 -8.34 -9.33
N LYS A 188 -15.99 -8.20 -10.59
CA LYS A 188 -15.19 -8.52 -11.78
C LYS A 188 -13.87 -7.77 -11.74
N ASN A 189 -13.90 -6.44 -11.61
CA ASN A 189 -12.70 -5.61 -11.56
C ASN A 189 -11.77 -5.99 -10.38
N GLN A 190 -12.35 -6.23 -9.19
CA GLN A 190 -11.59 -6.65 -8.02
C GLN A 190 -10.90 -8.00 -8.23
N LEU A 191 -11.60 -9.01 -8.75
CA LEU A 191 -11.03 -10.34 -9.00
C LEU A 191 -10.03 -10.34 -10.14
N GLU A 192 -10.29 -9.62 -11.23
CA GLU A 192 -9.38 -9.56 -12.39
C GLU A 192 -8.05 -8.87 -12.04
N LYS A 193 -8.08 -7.82 -11.22
CA LYS A 193 -6.87 -7.07 -10.84
C LYS A 193 -6.15 -7.63 -9.62
N TYR A 194 -6.78 -8.52 -8.85
CA TYR A 194 -6.21 -9.08 -7.64
C TYR A 194 -4.88 -9.77 -7.95
N PHE A 195 -3.79 -9.33 -7.32
CA PHE A 195 -2.45 -9.75 -7.75
C PHE A 195 -2.25 -11.27 -7.72
N GLU A 196 -2.85 -11.96 -6.76
CA GLU A 196 -2.72 -13.41 -6.58
C GLU A 196 -3.39 -14.24 -7.69
N LEU A 197 -4.36 -13.64 -8.40
CA LEU A 197 -5.09 -14.31 -9.47
C LEU A 197 -4.47 -14.08 -10.85
N ARG A 198 -3.50 -13.16 -10.98
CA ARG A 198 -2.97 -12.71 -12.28
C ARG A 198 -2.42 -13.85 -13.14
N ASP A 199 -1.62 -14.75 -12.56
CA ASP A 199 -1.06 -15.87 -13.31
C ASP A 199 -2.14 -16.90 -13.67
N ILE A 200 -3.13 -17.09 -12.80
CA ILE A 200 -4.23 -18.03 -13.02
C ILE A 200 -5.12 -17.52 -14.16
N LEU A 201 -5.43 -16.23 -14.16
CA LEU A 201 -6.28 -15.56 -15.15
C LEU A 201 -5.61 -15.36 -16.51
N GLN A 202 -4.29 -15.55 -16.59
CA GLN A 202 -3.52 -15.56 -17.84
C GLN A 202 -3.25 -16.97 -18.36
N ASN A 203 -3.49 -18.01 -17.56
CA ASN A 203 -3.24 -19.38 -17.96
C ASN A 203 -4.32 -19.87 -18.94
N GLU A 204 -3.93 -20.20 -20.16
CA GLU A 204 -4.84 -20.69 -21.21
C GLU A 204 -5.53 -22.01 -20.84
N LYS A 205 -4.94 -22.80 -19.95
CA LYS A 205 -5.53 -24.03 -19.40
C LYS A 205 -6.52 -23.77 -18.26
N ARG A 206 -6.86 -22.51 -17.97
CA ARG A 206 -7.81 -22.12 -16.93
C ARG A 206 -8.89 -21.23 -17.51
N LYS A 207 -10.14 -21.56 -17.20
CA LYS A 207 -11.31 -20.77 -17.59
C LYS A 207 -12.13 -20.46 -16.35
N ILE A 208 -11.99 -19.22 -15.86
CA ILE A 208 -12.67 -18.76 -14.64
C ILE A 208 -13.92 -17.99 -15.04
N ILE A 209 -15.08 -18.47 -14.58
CA ILE A 209 -16.38 -17.93 -14.98
C ILE A 209 -17.11 -17.41 -13.74
N LEU A 210 -17.42 -16.11 -13.73
CA LEU A 210 -18.23 -15.47 -12.69
C LEU A 210 -19.70 -15.40 -13.14
N ARG A 211 -20.58 -16.05 -12.38
CA ARG A 211 -22.04 -16.06 -12.58
C ARG A 211 -22.73 -15.37 -11.42
N TYR A 212 -23.49 -14.33 -11.74
CA TYR A 212 -24.20 -13.48 -10.79
C TYR A 212 -25.70 -13.70 -10.93
N HIS A 213 -26.30 -14.36 -9.94
CA HIS A 213 -27.68 -14.82 -9.95
C HIS A 213 -28.60 -13.75 -9.40
N ARG A 214 -29.29 -13.03 -10.29
CA ARG A 214 -30.41 -12.14 -9.94
C ARG A 214 -31.71 -12.95 -9.98
N GLN A 215 -32.78 -12.41 -9.38
CA GLN A 215 -34.07 -13.11 -9.17
C GLN A 215 -34.52 -14.00 -10.34
N SER A 216 -34.42 -13.51 -11.58
CA SER A 216 -34.87 -14.22 -12.79
C SER A 216 -33.83 -14.24 -13.92
N LYS A 217 -32.58 -13.82 -13.66
CA LYS A 217 -31.52 -13.75 -14.67
C LYS A 217 -30.16 -14.10 -14.07
N ILE A 218 -29.34 -14.81 -14.84
CA ILE A 218 -27.94 -15.05 -14.52
C ILE A 218 -27.09 -14.18 -15.45
N ASP A 219 -26.36 -13.22 -14.89
CA ASP A 219 -25.34 -12.49 -15.62
C ASP A 219 -24.03 -13.28 -15.53
N GLN A 220 -23.36 -13.51 -16.65
CA GLN A 220 -22.13 -14.30 -16.70
C GLN A 220 -21.00 -13.54 -17.39
N VAL A 221 -19.81 -13.58 -16.80
CA VAL A 221 -18.58 -13.01 -17.37
C VAL A 221 -17.42 -13.98 -17.20
N ILE A 222 -16.55 -14.05 -18.20
CA ILE A 222 -15.27 -14.76 -18.07
C ILE A 222 -14.27 -13.76 -17.49
N LEU A 223 -13.61 -14.14 -16.39
CA LEU A 223 -12.57 -13.31 -15.78
C LEU A 223 -11.27 -13.48 -16.56
N LYS A 224 -10.64 -12.36 -16.91
CA LYS A 224 -9.31 -12.34 -17.53
C LYS A 224 -8.47 -11.21 -16.98
N PHE A 225 -7.17 -11.45 -16.83
CA PHE A 225 -6.20 -10.41 -16.52
C PHE A 225 -5.36 -10.12 -17.75
N THR A 226 -5.30 -8.85 -18.15
CA THR A 226 -4.43 -8.39 -19.23
C THR A 226 -3.34 -7.52 -18.61
N PRO A 227 -2.06 -7.93 -18.67
CA PRO A 227 -0.96 -7.10 -18.18
C PRO A 227 -0.88 -5.76 -18.89
N ILE A 228 -0.37 -4.75 -18.18
CA ILE A 228 -0.09 -3.43 -18.77
C ILE A 228 0.95 -3.57 -19.88
N SER A 229 0.72 -2.86 -20.99
CA SER A 229 1.67 -2.76 -22.09
C SER A 229 3.02 -2.26 -21.59
N SER A 230 4.04 -3.10 -21.72
CA SER A 230 5.35 -2.88 -21.16
C SER A 230 6.42 -3.54 -22.01
N GLU A 231 7.63 -2.99 -21.91
CA GLU A 231 8.85 -3.59 -22.44
C GLU A 231 9.62 -4.28 -21.31
N ARG A 232 10.12 -5.49 -21.58
CA ARG A 232 11.00 -6.18 -20.65
C ARG A 232 12.36 -5.47 -20.68
N LYS A 233 12.71 -4.80 -19.58
CA LYS A 233 13.99 -4.09 -19.48
C LYS A 233 15.13 -5.01 -19.15
N GLN A 234 14.93 -5.87 -18.16
CA GLN A 234 16.02 -6.69 -17.65
C GLN A 234 15.49 -7.93 -16.96
N GLU A 235 16.25 -9.02 -17.06
CA GLU A 235 16.17 -10.17 -16.20
C GLU A 235 17.53 -10.31 -15.50
N LYS A 236 17.53 -10.49 -14.18
CA LYS A 236 18.76 -10.71 -13.42
C LYS A 236 18.58 -11.82 -12.41
N THR A 237 19.50 -12.77 -12.41
CA THR A 237 19.58 -13.77 -11.35
C THR A 237 20.58 -13.30 -10.30
N ILE A 238 20.19 -13.33 -9.04
CA ILE A 238 21.05 -13.01 -7.89
C ILE A 238 21.06 -14.17 -6.90
N LYS A 239 22.14 -14.20 -6.11
CA LYS A 239 22.28 -15.06 -4.94
C LYS A 239 22.10 -14.23 -3.69
N LEU A 240 21.56 -14.85 -2.64
CA LEU A 240 21.46 -14.24 -1.32
C LEU A 240 22.65 -14.70 -0.47
N PRO A 241 23.50 -13.80 0.07
CA PRO A 241 24.69 -14.20 0.81
C PRO A 241 24.42 -15.12 2.01
N GLU A 242 23.34 -14.86 2.74
CA GLU A 242 22.92 -15.66 3.90
C GLU A 242 22.14 -16.94 3.50
N PHE A 243 21.77 -17.07 2.23
CA PHE A 243 20.98 -18.18 1.69
C PHE A 243 21.54 -18.59 0.30
N PRO A 244 22.73 -19.21 0.24
CA PRO A 244 23.43 -19.48 -1.02
C PRO A 244 22.66 -20.45 -1.95
N GLU A 245 21.79 -21.29 -1.38
CA GLU A 245 20.90 -22.19 -2.11
C GLU A 245 19.72 -21.44 -2.78
N ALA A 246 19.38 -20.24 -2.29
CA ALA A 246 18.32 -19.44 -2.86
C ALA A 246 18.79 -18.74 -4.15
N ASN A 247 18.23 -19.18 -5.27
CA ASN A 247 18.26 -18.41 -6.51
C ASN A 247 17.07 -17.45 -6.53
N VAL A 248 17.35 -16.18 -6.82
CA VAL A 248 16.32 -15.15 -6.97
C VAL A 248 16.42 -14.58 -8.39
N ILE A 249 15.33 -14.70 -9.14
CA ILE A 249 15.20 -14.13 -10.49
C ILE A 249 14.38 -12.84 -10.37
N ILE A 250 14.97 -11.73 -10.79
CA ILE A 250 14.32 -10.42 -10.83
C ILE A 250 13.98 -10.11 -12.28
N GLU A 251 12.70 -10.00 -12.58
CA GLU A 251 12.19 -9.58 -13.89
C GLU A 251 11.71 -8.14 -13.78
N ILE A 252 12.24 -7.27 -14.61
CA ILE A 252 12.00 -5.83 -14.54
C ILE A 252 11.39 -5.38 -15.86
N TYR A 253 10.24 -4.72 -15.76
CA TYR A 253 9.48 -4.20 -16.87
C TYR A 253 9.38 -2.69 -16.73
N LYS A 254 9.41 -2.00 -17.87
CA LYS A 254 9.09 -0.58 -17.97
C LYS A 254 7.77 -0.45 -18.70
N SER A 255 6.81 0.18 -18.05
CA SER A 255 5.53 0.52 -18.64
C SER A 255 5.69 1.66 -19.65
N ASN A 256 4.95 1.57 -20.76
CA ASN A 256 4.86 2.65 -21.74
C ASN A 256 3.97 3.81 -21.22
N ILE A 257 3.07 3.51 -20.28
CA ILE A 257 2.15 4.46 -19.65
C ILE A 257 2.48 4.62 -18.16
N ASP A 258 2.03 5.71 -17.54
CA ASP A 258 2.13 5.83 -16.07
C ASP A 258 1.10 4.93 -15.41
N ILE A 259 1.57 4.07 -14.52
CA ILE A 259 0.73 3.18 -13.72
C ILE A 259 0.19 3.98 -12.53
N PRO A 260 -1.14 4.15 -12.41
CA PRO A 260 -1.72 4.92 -11.32
C PRO A 260 -1.50 4.20 -9.98
N GLU A 261 -1.35 5.00 -8.92
CA GLU A 261 -1.34 4.46 -7.57
C GLU A 261 -2.72 3.91 -7.21
N SER A 262 -2.77 2.67 -6.75
CA SER A 262 -4.01 2.06 -6.28
C SER A 262 -4.19 2.33 -4.79
N LYS A 263 -5.39 2.78 -4.40
CA LYS A 263 -5.78 2.87 -2.98
C LYS A 263 -5.81 1.50 -2.29
N ASP A 264 -6.06 0.45 -3.07
CA ASP A 264 -6.03 -0.93 -2.62
C ASP A 264 -4.79 -1.64 -3.19
N LYS A 265 -3.85 -1.97 -2.30
CA LYS A 265 -2.60 -2.65 -2.65
C LYS A 265 -2.85 -4.00 -3.35
N TYR A 266 -3.95 -4.71 -3.06
CA TYR A 266 -4.26 -5.99 -3.71
C TYR A 266 -4.55 -5.84 -5.21
N LEU A 267 -5.04 -4.68 -5.61
CA LEU A 267 -5.38 -4.34 -6.99
C LEU A 267 -4.25 -3.58 -7.70
N SER A 268 -3.14 -3.29 -6.99
CA SER A 268 -2.05 -2.48 -7.52
C SER A 268 -1.33 -3.20 -8.67
N GLU A 269 -1.29 -2.58 -9.84
CA GLU A 269 -0.47 -3.04 -10.97
C GLU A 269 0.96 -2.50 -10.91
N ARG A 270 1.23 -1.66 -9.90
CA ARG A 270 2.54 -1.07 -9.59
C ARG A 270 3.26 -1.87 -8.50
N GLY A 271 4.57 -1.95 -8.62
CA GLY A 271 5.46 -2.64 -7.68
C GLY A 271 5.96 -3.99 -8.22
N PHE A 272 6.55 -4.78 -7.35
CA PHE A 272 7.13 -6.08 -7.70
C PHE A 272 6.36 -7.22 -7.03
N LEU A 273 5.91 -8.16 -7.85
CA LEU A 273 5.27 -9.39 -7.40
C LEU A 273 6.33 -10.33 -6.82
N ILE A 274 6.16 -10.72 -5.56
CA ILE A 274 7.02 -11.72 -4.92
C ILE A 274 6.40 -13.09 -5.16
N CYS A 275 7.10 -13.93 -5.91
CA CYS A 275 6.59 -15.19 -6.42
C CYS A 275 7.44 -16.36 -5.94
N SER A 276 6.74 -17.46 -5.65
CA SER A 276 7.31 -18.81 -5.65
C SER A 276 7.10 -19.45 -7.03
N LYS A 277 7.44 -20.74 -7.15
CA LYS A 277 7.22 -21.53 -8.37
C LYS A 277 5.78 -21.45 -8.90
N ASN A 278 4.80 -21.52 -7.99
CA ASN A 278 3.39 -21.78 -8.34
C ASN A 278 2.41 -20.73 -7.80
N ALA A 279 2.90 -19.71 -7.10
CA ALA A 279 2.04 -18.72 -6.46
C ALA A 279 2.72 -17.35 -6.34
N ILE A 280 1.89 -16.31 -6.46
CA ILE A 280 2.23 -14.94 -6.09
C ILE A 280 1.79 -14.73 -4.65
N HIS A 281 2.72 -14.30 -3.79
CA HIS A 281 2.49 -14.20 -2.34
C HIS A 281 2.32 -12.77 -1.85
N ALA A 282 2.93 -11.80 -2.52
CA ALA A 282 2.84 -10.41 -2.16
C ALA A 282 3.16 -9.50 -3.36
N ILE A 283 2.84 -8.22 -3.19
CA ILE A 283 3.34 -7.13 -4.00
C ILE A 283 4.08 -6.13 -3.09
N ASP A 284 5.21 -5.61 -3.51
CA ASP A 284 5.98 -4.63 -2.74
C ASP A 284 6.84 -3.74 -3.64
N ASP A 285 7.08 -2.50 -3.24
CA ASP A 285 7.94 -1.58 -4.00
C ASP A 285 9.40 -1.61 -3.53
N PHE A 286 9.77 -2.47 -2.56
CA PHE A 286 11.14 -2.60 -2.05
C PHE A 286 11.76 -1.27 -1.54
N GLY A 287 10.93 -0.34 -1.06
CA GLY A 287 11.37 0.98 -0.61
C GLY A 287 11.35 2.07 -1.68
N PHE A 288 10.78 1.80 -2.86
CA PHE A 288 10.63 2.77 -3.96
C PHE A 288 9.19 3.31 -4.11
N GLU A 289 8.35 3.19 -3.07
CA GLU A 289 6.94 3.60 -3.05
C GLU A 289 6.75 5.10 -3.37
N TYR A 290 7.77 5.93 -3.15
CA TYR A 290 7.72 7.37 -3.41
C TYR A 290 8.70 7.83 -4.49
N HIS A 291 9.35 6.89 -5.19
CA HIS A 291 10.30 7.23 -6.23
C HIS A 291 9.58 7.78 -7.48
N THR A 292 10.16 8.75 -8.18
CA THR A 292 9.58 9.36 -9.40
C THR A 292 9.32 8.33 -10.50
N ALA A 293 10.26 7.40 -10.71
CA ALA A 293 10.17 6.31 -11.69
C ALA A 293 9.20 5.17 -11.32
N SER A 294 8.61 5.21 -10.13
CA SER A 294 7.77 4.12 -9.62
C SER A 294 6.46 3.91 -10.40
N SER A 295 5.96 4.94 -11.08
CA SER A 295 4.84 4.81 -12.01
C SER A 295 5.19 4.09 -13.31
N LYS A 296 6.49 3.86 -13.59
CA LYS A 296 6.96 3.22 -14.82
C LYS A 296 7.56 1.85 -14.58
N ILE A 297 8.20 1.64 -13.43
CA ILE A 297 8.95 0.41 -13.14
C ILE A 297 8.13 -0.53 -12.28
N PHE A 298 8.00 -1.78 -12.74
CA PHE A 298 7.30 -2.85 -12.04
C PHE A 298 7.90 -4.20 -12.45
N GLY A 299 7.50 -5.27 -11.77
CA GLY A 299 7.91 -6.59 -12.23
C GLY A 299 7.74 -7.71 -11.22
N ARG A 300 8.70 -8.64 -11.21
CA ARG A 300 8.61 -9.89 -10.44
C ARG A 300 9.93 -10.22 -9.76
N VAL A 301 9.84 -10.76 -8.55
CA VAL A 301 10.94 -11.32 -7.78
C VAL A 301 10.57 -12.76 -7.48
N LYS A 302 11.18 -13.70 -8.21
CA LYS A 302 10.87 -15.13 -8.16
C LYS A 302 11.93 -15.88 -7.37
N SER A 303 11.52 -16.71 -6.41
CA SER A 303 12.42 -17.65 -5.76
C SER A 303 11.69 -18.91 -5.30
N ASP A 304 12.10 -20.06 -5.84
CA ASP A 304 11.59 -21.37 -5.42
C ASP A 304 11.98 -21.71 -3.97
N TYR A 305 12.97 -21.00 -3.41
CA TYR A 305 13.36 -21.17 -2.02
C TYR A 305 12.27 -20.69 -1.04
N ILE A 306 11.36 -19.80 -1.48
CA ILE A 306 10.16 -19.43 -0.70
C ILE A 306 9.33 -20.67 -0.40
N ASP A 307 9.15 -21.54 -1.39
CA ASP A 307 8.42 -22.79 -1.24
C ASP A 307 9.11 -23.72 -0.25
N PHE A 308 10.44 -23.80 -0.29
CA PHE A 308 11.21 -24.61 0.66
C PHE A 308 11.06 -24.10 2.10
N LEU A 309 11.22 -22.80 2.34
CA LEU A 309 11.10 -22.20 3.67
C LEU A 309 9.68 -22.34 4.23
N MET A 310 8.68 -22.02 3.41
CA MET A 310 7.29 -22.18 3.82
C MET A 310 6.98 -23.65 4.06
N ARG A 311 7.39 -24.57 3.18
CA ARG A 311 6.95 -25.97 3.25
C ARG A 311 7.77 -26.89 4.14
N GLU A 312 9.06 -26.94 3.89
CA GLU A 312 9.95 -27.86 4.61
C GLU A 312 10.33 -27.30 5.98
N LYS A 313 10.50 -25.97 6.08
CA LYS A 313 10.89 -25.30 7.34
C LYS A 313 9.72 -24.74 8.14
N ARG A 314 8.50 -24.70 7.58
CA ARG A 314 7.29 -24.16 8.22
C ARG A 314 7.40 -22.69 8.64
N GLU A 315 8.21 -21.91 7.93
CA GLU A 315 8.46 -20.51 8.28
C GLU A 315 7.35 -19.59 7.73
N LEU A 316 6.99 -18.56 8.50
CA LEU A 316 6.06 -17.53 8.06
C LEU A 316 6.82 -16.37 7.43
N LEU A 317 6.69 -16.23 6.11
CA LEU A 317 7.29 -15.15 5.33
C LEU A 317 6.33 -13.99 5.04
N PHE A 318 5.03 -14.27 5.08
CA PHE A 318 3.95 -13.33 4.77
C PHE A 318 2.93 -13.34 5.91
N ASP A 319 2.38 -12.16 6.22
CA ASP A 319 1.41 -11.99 7.29
C ASP A 319 0.10 -12.74 6.95
N PRO A 320 -0.31 -13.73 7.78
CA PRO A 320 -1.55 -14.48 7.57
C PRO A 320 -2.81 -13.62 7.61
N SER A 321 -2.78 -12.47 8.30
CA SER A 321 -3.91 -11.54 8.35
C SER A 321 -4.10 -10.73 7.07
N ARG A 322 -3.18 -10.92 6.10
CA ARG A 322 -3.02 -10.18 4.85
C ARG A 322 -2.74 -8.68 5.00
N SER A 323 -3.11 -8.07 6.13
CA SER A 323 -2.94 -6.64 6.42
C SER A 323 -1.47 -6.21 6.55
N GLY A 324 -0.57 -7.06 7.04
CA GLY A 324 0.83 -6.73 7.23
C GLY A 324 1.77 -7.02 6.06
N GLY A 325 1.29 -7.68 4.99
CA GLY A 325 2.10 -7.98 3.81
C GLY A 325 3.31 -8.88 4.11
N VAL A 326 4.49 -8.50 3.61
CA VAL A 326 5.72 -9.28 3.80
C VAL A 326 6.29 -9.10 5.22
N ILE A 327 6.67 -10.19 5.89
CA ILE A 327 7.25 -10.14 7.24
C ILE A 327 8.73 -9.71 7.15
N ARG A 328 8.96 -8.39 7.14
CA ARG A 328 10.29 -7.77 6.96
C ARG A 328 11.36 -8.17 7.99
N LYS A 329 10.94 -8.71 9.15
CA LYS A 329 11.85 -9.18 10.19
C LYS A 329 12.45 -10.56 9.88
N HIS A 330 11.89 -11.31 8.95
CA HIS A 330 12.39 -12.64 8.61
C HIS A 330 13.77 -12.54 7.94
N PRO A 331 14.78 -13.35 8.35
CA PRO A 331 16.14 -13.26 7.81
C PRO A 331 16.20 -13.37 6.27
N PHE A 332 15.50 -14.35 5.70
CA PHE A 332 15.39 -14.50 4.24
C PHE A 332 14.83 -13.25 3.55
N ILE A 333 13.75 -12.67 4.10
CA ILE A 333 13.13 -11.46 3.53
C ILE A 333 14.09 -10.27 3.65
N LYS A 334 14.78 -10.11 4.79
CA LYS A 334 15.76 -9.03 4.96
C LYS A 334 16.89 -9.12 3.93
N SER A 335 17.42 -10.32 3.70
CA SER A 335 18.44 -10.58 2.68
C SER A 335 17.91 -10.30 1.27
N LEU A 336 16.71 -10.81 0.95
CA LEU A 336 16.01 -10.56 -0.31
C LEU A 336 15.85 -9.06 -0.59
N TYR A 337 15.36 -8.30 0.37
CA TYR A 337 15.19 -6.84 0.24
C TYR A 337 16.50 -6.12 -0.04
N SER A 338 17.57 -6.47 0.69
CA SER A 338 18.87 -5.82 0.53
C SER A 338 19.41 -6.03 -0.88
N GLU A 339 19.39 -7.27 -1.37
CA GLU A 339 19.98 -7.59 -2.68
C GLU A 339 19.09 -7.14 -3.85
N VAL A 340 17.76 -7.25 -3.74
CA VAL A 340 16.84 -6.73 -4.76
C VAL A 340 16.97 -5.21 -4.87
N LYS A 341 17.04 -4.48 -3.74
CA LYS A 341 17.18 -3.02 -3.75
C LYS A 341 18.45 -2.55 -4.45
N LYS A 342 19.58 -3.25 -4.29
CA LYS A 342 20.83 -2.95 -5.02
C LYS A 342 20.68 -3.09 -6.53
N VAL A 343 19.87 -4.05 -6.99
CA VAL A 343 19.59 -4.24 -8.43
C VAL A 343 18.66 -3.16 -8.95
N LEU A 344 17.63 -2.81 -8.17
CA LEU A 344 16.60 -1.86 -8.61
C LEU A 344 17.06 -0.41 -8.59
N ALA A 345 17.85 0.02 -7.59
CA ALA A 345 18.28 1.41 -7.42
C ALA A 345 18.81 2.07 -8.72
N PRO A 346 19.82 1.54 -9.42
CA PRO A 346 20.33 2.18 -10.64
C PRO A 346 19.30 2.27 -11.77
N ILE A 347 18.35 1.33 -11.85
CA ILE A 347 17.32 1.31 -12.88
C ILE A 347 16.26 2.39 -12.59
N PHE A 348 15.90 2.55 -11.32
CA PHE A 348 15.01 3.62 -10.88
C PHE A 348 15.64 4.99 -11.12
N ASP A 349 16.92 5.16 -10.78
CA ASP A 349 17.67 6.40 -11.01
C ASP A 349 17.74 6.73 -12.51
N GLN A 350 18.17 5.77 -13.34
CA GLN A 350 18.22 5.96 -14.80
C GLN A 350 16.85 6.31 -15.39
N THR A 351 15.80 5.62 -14.95
CA THR A 351 14.44 5.88 -15.44
C THR A 351 13.96 7.26 -14.98
N SER A 352 14.33 7.70 -13.78
CA SER A 352 14.04 9.06 -13.31
C SER A 352 14.78 10.10 -14.14
N ASP A 353 16.04 9.87 -14.51
CA ASP A 353 16.81 10.77 -15.38
C ASP A 353 16.19 10.85 -16.78
N GLU A 354 15.73 9.72 -17.34
CA GLU A 354 14.95 9.68 -18.59
C GLU A 354 13.64 10.47 -18.46
N MET A 355 12.96 10.36 -17.31
CA MET A 355 11.73 11.11 -17.00
C MET A 355 11.98 12.59 -16.67
N GLY A 356 13.21 12.95 -16.28
CA GLY A 356 13.68 14.30 -15.98
C GLY A 356 14.24 15.04 -17.20
N LYS A 357 14.58 14.33 -18.28
CA LYS A 357 15.00 14.92 -19.57
C LYS A 357 13.85 15.49 -20.41
N THR A 358 12.63 15.57 -19.87
CA THR A 358 11.46 16.16 -20.53
C THR A 358 11.02 17.48 -19.88
N SER A 359 11.93 18.42 -19.64
CA SER A 359 11.57 19.81 -19.34
C SER A 359 11.64 20.66 -20.61
N GLU A 360 10.60 20.59 -21.45
CA GLU A 360 10.40 21.59 -22.51
C GLU A 360 9.94 22.92 -21.90
N VAL A 361 10.85 23.67 -21.30
CA VAL A 361 10.71 25.12 -21.16
C VAL A 361 11.60 25.77 -22.22
N GLN A 362 11.03 26.03 -23.39
CA GLN A 362 11.77 26.56 -24.54
C GLN A 362 11.96 28.10 -24.50
N ASP A 363 11.25 28.82 -23.62
CA ASP A 363 11.30 30.29 -23.53
C ASP A 363 12.03 30.78 -22.27
N LYS A 364 13.23 31.34 -22.47
CA LYS A 364 14.11 31.82 -21.40
C LYS A 364 13.50 32.94 -20.55
N ASP A 365 12.69 33.81 -21.15
CA ASP A 365 12.06 34.94 -20.46
C ASP A 365 11.01 34.44 -19.45
N THR A 366 10.13 33.54 -19.90
CA THR A 366 9.10 32.92 -19.06
C THR A 366 9.74 32.10 -17.94
N ASP A 367 10.76 31.30 -18.25
CA ASP A 367 11.50 30.53 -17.24
C ASP A 367 12.11 31.44 -16.16
N THR A 368 12.77 32.52 -16.59
CA THR A 368 13.38 33.48 -15.67
C THR A 368 12.35 34.13 -14.76
N ASN A 369 11.18 34.49 -15.29
CA ASN A 369 10.11 35.10 -14.51
C ASN A 369 9.46 34.12 -13.52
N VAL A 370 9.19 32.87 -13.95
CA VAL A 370 8.66 31.85 -13.05
C VAL A 370 9.66 31.54 -11.93
N ARG A 371 10.95 31.39 -12.24
CA ARG A 371 11.99 31.19 -11.21
C ARG A 371 12.07 32.33 -10.20
N LYS A 372 11.92 33.60 -10.63
CA LYS A 372 11.81 34.75 -9.71
C LYS A 372 10.59 34.63 -8.80
N VAL A 373 9.45 34.17 -9.32
CA VAL A 373 8.25 33.94 -8.52
C VAL A 373 8.44 32.79 -7.53
N LEU A 374 9.08 31.69 -7.92
CA LEU A 374 9.43 30.61 -6.98
C LEU A 374 10.33 31.10 -5.85
N GLN A 375 11.33 31.93 -6.16
CA GLN A 375 12.18 32.57 -5.14
C GLN A 375 11.39 33.49 -4.20
N TYR A 376 10.44 34.25 -4.74
CA TYR A 376 9.52 35.08 -3.95
C TYR A 376 8.65 34.22 -3.02
N PHE A 377 8.07 33.12 -3.51
CA PHE A 377 7.29 32.20 -2.69
C PHE A 377 8.15 31.43 -1.67
N ASN A 378 9.43 31.19 -1.96
CA ASN A 378 10.36 30.67 -0.95
C ASN A 378 10.61 31.67 0.19
N LYS A 379 10.70 32.96 -0.10
CA LYS A 379 10.77 34.01 0.94
C LYS A 379 9.49 34.06 1.77
N ILE A 380 8.32 34.02 1.12
CA ILE A 380 7.02 33.96 1.83
C ILE A 380 6.90 32.70 2.67
N ALA A 381 7.24 31.53 2.11
CA ALA A 381 7.24 30.27 2.83
C ALA A 381 8.18 30.33 4.04
N LYS A 382 9.34 30.98 3.92
CA LYS A 382 10.25 31.19 5.04
C LYS A 382 9.66 32.07 6.14
N GLU A 383 9.03 33.20 5.77
CA GLU A 383 8.36 34.11 6.70
C GLU A 383 7.17 33.44 7.40
N LEU A 384 6.28 32.80 6.63
CA LEU A 384 5.06 32.18 7.15
C LEU A 384 5.35 30.89 7.91
N LEU A 385 6.35 30.11 7.51
CA LEU A 385 6.67 28.80 8.11
C LEU A 385 7.79 28.85 9.16
N GLU A 386 8.41 30.01 9.42
CA GLU A 386 9.55 30.21 10.33
C GLU A 386 10.66 29.16 10.12
N THR A 387 11.15 29.02 8.88
CA THR A 387 12.38 28.24 8.66
C THR A 387 13.57 29.13 9.04
N ASP A 388 14.07 28.97 10.27
CA ASP A 388 15.34 29.56 10.66
C ASP A 388 16.44 28.94 9.80
N ASP A 389 17.07 29.73 8.93
CA ASP A 389 18.40 29.36 8.44
C ASP A 389 19.31 29.24 9.66
N ILE A 390 20.10 28.17 9.69
CA ILE A 390 21.19 27.98 10.65
C ILE A 390 22.11 29.21 10.53
N LYS A 391 21.94 30.18 11.43
CA LYS A 391 22.88 31.29 11.60
C LYS A 391 24.16 30.73 12.22
N THR A 392 25.24 30.81 11.46
CA THR A 392 26.62 30.75 11.96
C THR A 392 26.80 31.73 13.14
N PRO A 393 27.60 31.40 14.16
CA PRO A 393 27.70 32.20 15.37
C PRO A 393 28.51 33.46 15.13
N GLY A 394 27.90 34.62 15.36
CA GLY A 394 28.55 35.93 15.47
C GLY A 394 27.86 36.76 16.58
N PRO A 395 28.57 37.65 17.27
CA PRO A 395 28.23 38.05 18.64
C PRO A 395 27.06 39.05 18.72
N LYS A 396 26.11 38.70 19.60
CA LYS A 396 25.12 39.49 20.33
C LYS A 396 24.74 40.89 19.80
N SER A 397 23.47 41.02 19.41
CA SER A 397 22.65 42.19 19.78
C SER A 397 21.24 41.73 20.17
N LYS A 398 20.86 41.96 21.44
CA LYS A 398 19.56 41.61 22.03
C LYS A 398 18.45 42.54 21.54
N LYS A 399 17.29 41.97 21.18
CA LYS A 399 15.87 42.34 21.53
C LYS A 399 14.92 42.15 20.33
N PRO A 400 13.60 41.94 20.53
CA PRO A 400 12.91 41.19 21.57
C PRO A 400 12.09 40.03 20.94
N THR A 401 12.26 38.81 21.45
CA THR A 401 11.46 37.65 21.06
C THR A 401 10.01 37.82 21.50
N LYS A 402 9.07 37.95 20.55
CA LYS A 402 7.65 37.72 20.82
C LYS A 402 7.49 36.25 21.25
N LYS A 403 6.91 36.03 22.43
CA LYS A 403 6.76 34.72 23.08
C LYS A 403 6.02 33.73 22.17
N LYS A 404 6.71 32.68 21.70
CA LYS A 404 6.08 31.46 21.15
C LYS A 404 5.03 30.97 22.14
N LYS A 405 3.79 30.73 21.71
CA LYS A 405 2.76 30.11 22.57
C LYS A 405 3.20 28.68 22.89
N ASN A 406 3.86 28.51 24.03
CA ASN A 406 4.24 27.21 24.56
C ASN A 406 2.95 26.53 25.07
N LEU A 407 2.35 25.67 24.27
CA LEU A 407 1.11 24.93 24.54
C LEU A 407 1.41 23.54 25.13
N PRO A 408 0.50 22.98 25.95
CA PRO A 408 0.59 21.61 26.44
C PRO A 408 0.48 20.58 25.30
N PRO A 409 0.96 19.33 25.49
CA PRO A 409 0.77 18.27 24.51
C PRO A 409 -0.72 17.91 24.38
N PRO A 410 -1.28 17.79 23.16
CA PRO A 410 -2.72 17.55 22.94
C PRO A 410 -3.23 16.24 23.55
N ASP A 411 -2.41 15.19 23.57
CA ASP A 411 -2.78 13.86 24.08
C ASP A 411 -2.02 13.51 25.38
N GLY A 412 -1.56 14.53 26.12
CA GLY A 412 -0.83 14.31 27.38
C GLY A 412 0.63 13.88 27.24
N PHE A 413 1.02 13.18 26.17
CA PHE A 413 2.42 12.78 25.94
C PHE A 413 2.76 12.73 24.44
N ASN A 414 3.52 13.70 23.92
CA ASN A 414 3.81 13.79 22.47
C ASN A 414 5.14 14.47 22.13
N PHE A 415 5.71 14.10 20.99
CA PHE A 415 6.76 14.88 20.34
C PHE A 415 6.18 16.18 19.77
N MET A 416 6.90 17.29 19.96
CA MET A 416 6.49 18.60 19.46
C MET A 416 7.67 19.30 18.77
N PRO A 417 7.72 19.30 17.43
CA PRO A 417 6.74 18.72 16.48
C PRO A 417 6.81 17.17 16.39
N PRO A 418 5.78 16.50 15.84
CA PRO A 418 5.76 15.05 15.58
C PRO A 418 6.51 14.64 14.29
N TYR A 419 7.07 15.61 13.56
CA TYR A 419 7.93 15.42 12.40
C TYR A 419 9.06 16.45 12.40
N ILE A 420 10.27 16.02 12.07
CA ILE A 420 11.42 16.91 11.82
C ILE A 420 12.18 16.51 10.55
N GLN A 421 12.80 17.51 9.94
CA GLN A 421 13.84 17.31 8.93
C GLN A 421 15.19 17.53 9.60
N ALA A 422 16.04 16.52 9.58
CA ALA A 422 17.40 16.59 10.07
C ALA A 422 18.37 16.66 8.89
N THR A 423 19.50 17.34 9.08
CA THR A 423 20.56 17.37 8.06
C THR A 423 21.54 16.24 8.31
N VAL A 424 22.03 15.61 7.24
CA VAL A 424 23.06 14.58 7.33
C VAL A 424 24.25 15.06 8.18
N ASP A 425 24.69 14.22 9.11
CA ASP A 425 25.78 14.45 10.05
C ASP A 425 25.64 15.67 10.99
N ILE A 426 24.43 16.26 11.10
CA ILE A 426 24.17 17.37 12.02
C ILE A 426 23.15 16.96 13.09
N PRO A 427 23.51 17.01 14.39
CA PRO A 427 22.57 16.80 15.48
C PRO A 427 21.37 17.75 15.39
N SER A 428 20.16 17.17 15.32
CA SER A 428 18.91 17.92 15.25
C SER A 428 18.11 17.70 16.53
N THR A 429 17.75 18.77 17.23
CA THR A 429 17.04 18.69 18.51
C THR A 429 15.62 18.15 18.35
N ILE A 430 15.28 17.16 19.17
CA ILE A 430 13.93 16.61 19.32
C ILE A 430 13.37 17.05 20.67
N THR A 431 12.09 17.41 20.72
CA THR A 431 11.42 17.86 21.95
C THR A 431 10.21 16.97 22.23
N LEU A 432 10.17 16.41 23.43
CA LEU A 432 9.09 15.58 23.94
C LEU A 432 8.41 16.30 25.11
N LYS A 433 7.08 16.28 25.17
CA LYS A 433 6.32 16.91 26.26
C LYS A 433 5.41 15.91 26.95
N LEU A 434 5.28 16.05 28.27
CA LEU A 434 4.43 15.22 29.14
C LEU A 434 3.58 16.14 30.03
N ALA A 435 2.26 16.11 29.92
CA ALA A 435 1.40 16.88 30.80
C ALA A 435 1.53 16.39 32.25
N GLN A 436 1.48 17.31 33.20
CA GLN A 436 1.75 17.04 34.62
C GLN A 436 0.77 16.00 35.20
N GLU A 437 -0.46 15.96 34.70
CA GLU A 437 -1.48 14.99 35.10
C GLU A 437 -1.11 13.53 34.76
N TYR A 438 -0.23 13.31 33.78
CA TYR A 438 0.22 11.97 33.38
C TYR A 438 1.61 11.60 33.90
N GLY A 439 2.32 12.49 34.61
CA GLY A 439 3.61 12.14 35.23
C GLY A 439 4.51 13.30 35.66
N ASN A 440 5.73 12.94 36.08
CA ASN A 440 6.75 13.87 36.57
C ASN A 440 8.16 13.51 36.05
N SER A 441 9.14 14.32 36.45
CA SER A 441 10.55 14.18 36.04
C SER A 441 11.24 12.87 36.38
N LYS A 442 10.66 12.02 37.25
CA LYS A 442 11.25 10.74 37.67
C LYS A 442 10.86 9.56 36.79
N LYS A 443 9.97 9.75 35.80
CA LYS A 443 9.53 8.66 34.92
C LYS A 443 10.63 8.27 33.92
N LYS A 444 10.84 6.96 33.78
CA LYS A 444 11.83 6.39 32.87
C LYS A 444 11.32 6.49 31.43
N LEU A 445 12.06 7.22 30.60
CA LEU A 445 11.77 7.38 29.17
C LEU A 445 12.56 6.35 28.36
N LEU A 446 11.89 5.61 27.50
CA LEU A 446 12.52 4.76 26.50
C LEU A 446 12.45 5.43 25.14
N LEU A 447 13.62 5.65 24.53
CA LEU A 447 13.76 6.20 23.18
C LEU A 447 14.47 5.18 22.28
N ASN A 448 13.85 4.86 21.16
CA ASN A 448 14.44 4.02 20.12
C ASN A 448 14.18 4.60 18.72
N SER A 449 15.06 4.29 17.77
CA SER A 449 14.82 4.53 16.35
C SER A 449 14.56 3.18 15.68
N ASP A 450 13.67 3.16 14.69
CA ASP A 450 13.46 2.03 13.79
C ASP A 450 14.45 2.00 12.61
N ASN A 451 15.33 3.00 12.49
CA ASN A 451 16.34 3.11 11.45
C ASN A 451 17.74 3.28 12.08
N ASP A 452 18.62 2.30 11.87
CA ASP A 452 19.99 2.29 12.41
C ASP A 452 20.87 3.45 11.90
N ASN A 453 20.49 4.08 10.79
CA ASN A 453 21.15 5.27 10.26
C ASN A 453 20.72 6.57 10.94
N ILE A 454 19.67 6.55 11.78
CA ILE A 454 19.20 7.69 12.57
C ILE A 454 19.47 7.40 14.05
N LYS A 455 20.59 7.92 14.56
CA LYS A 455 21.01 7.68 15.93
C LYS A 455 20.46 8.73 16.88
N ILE A 456 19.90 8.28 18.00
CA ILE A 456 19.49 9.14 19.10
C ILE A 456 20.72 9.42 19.97
N ILE A 457 21.02 10.69 20.18
CA ILE A 457 22.07 11.15 21.07
C ILE A 457 21.51 11.10 22.49
N LYS A 458 21.87 10.03 23.22
CA LYS A 458 21.48 9.84 24.62
C LYS A 458 22.36 10.72 25.50
N GLU A 459 21.77 11.67 26.21
CA GLU A 459 22.43 12.31 27.35
C GLU A 459 22.49 11.32 28.53
N ARG A 460 23.55 11.41 29.35
CA ARG A 460 23.78 10.48 30.48
C ARG A 460 22.69 10.58 31.56
N GLU A 461 21.94 11.68 31.60
CA GLU A 461 20.85 11.93 32.54
C GLU A 461 19.56 12.31 31.80
N GLN A 462 18.43 11.70 32.17
CA GLN A 462 17.13 12.04 31.62
C GLN A 462 16.54 13.26 32.34
N ILE A 463 16.93 14.46 31.90
CA ILE A 463 16.52 15.70 32.57
C ILE A 463 15.19 16.19 31.97
N TRP A 464 14.16 16.25 32.81
CA TRP A 464 12.87 16.86 32.49
C TRP A 464 12.78 18.27 33.08
N GLU A 465 12.46 19.25 32.26
CA GLU A 465 12.23 20.63 32.68
C GLU A 465 10.72 20.87 32.92
N TYR A 466 10.36 21.32 34.12
CA TYR A 466 8.97 21.69 34.40
C TYR A 466 8.61 23.03 33.75
N ASN A 467 7.50 23.03 33.00
CA ASN A 467 6.90 24.23 32.47
C ASN A 467 5.80 24.73 33.41
N LYS A 468 5.83 26.03 33.75
CA LYS A 468 4.81 26.69 34.62
C LYS A 468 3.37 26.59 34.10
N LYS A 469 3.15 26.09 32.88
CA LYS A 469 1.85 25.82 32.27
C LYS A 469 1.36 24.36 32.45
N GLY A 470 1.93 23.60 33.38
CA GLY A 470 1.42 22.28 33.77
C GLY A 470 1.91 21.11 32.91
N PHE A 471 3.12 21.18 32.34
CA PHE A 471 3.71 20.07 31.60
C PHE A 471 5.24 20.04 31.72
N TRP A 472 5.84 18.88 31.53
CA TRP A 472 7.27 18.63 31.53
C TRP A 472 7.81 18.58 30.10
N VAL A 473 9.05 19.02 29.90
CA VAL A 473 9.74 19.03 28.61
C VAL A 473 11.03 18.23 28.71
N PHE A 474 11.21 17.28 27.81
CA PHE A 474 12.45 16.54 27.61
C PHE A 474 13.03 16.88 26.25
N ARG A 475 14.35 17.13 26.18
CA ARG A 475 15.06 17.40 24.92
C ARG A 475 16.15 16.36 24.72
N SER A 476 16.30 15.95 23.47
CA SER A 476 17.42 15.11 23.01
C SER A 476 17.75 15.54 21.58
N ALA A 477 18.64 14.82 20.90
CA ALA A 477 18.95 15.08 19.51
C ALA A 477 19.03 13.77 18.73
N VAL A 478 18.79 13.87 17.42
CA VAL A 478 19.02 12.78 16.46
C VAL A 478 20.06 13.20 15.44
N ILE A 479 20.85 12.24 14.96
CA ILE A 479 21.80 12.43 13.88
C ILE A 479 21.59 11.36 12.82
N GLY A 480 21.42 11.80 11.57
CA GLY A 480 21.28 10.93 10.41
C GLY A 480 22.58 10.75 9.66
N LYS A 481 22.85 9.54 9.16
CA LYS A 481 24.10 9.22 8.45
C LYS A 481 24.02 9.35 6.93
N ASN A 482 22.87 9.08 6.31
CA ASN A 482 22.74 9.15 4.85
C ASN A 482 21.58 10.05 4.43
N ILE A 483 21.77 10.75 3.31
CA ILE A 483 20.75 11.59 2.69
C ILE A 483 19.59 10.71 2.20
N GLY A 484 18.36 11.16 2.42
CA GLY A 484 17.14 10.45 2.04
C GLY A 484 16.68 9.39 3.05
N ASP A 485 17.49 9.09 4.07
CA ASP A 485 17.06 8.19 5.15
C ASP A 485 15.86 8.79 5.87
N SER A 486 14.87 7.97 6.17
CA SER A 486 13.77 8.33 7.05
C SER A 486 13.57 7.26 8.11
N GLY A 487 13.09 7.66 9.28
CA GLY A 487 12.86 6.75 10.39
C GLY A 487 11.97 7.36 11.45
N ILE A 488 11.40 6.49 12.27
CA ILE A 488 10.53 6.82 13.38
C ILE A 488 11.32 6.68 14.68
N ILE A 489 11.35 7.75 15.45
CA ILE A 489 11.77 7.73 16.84
C ILE A 489 10.54 7.41 17.69
N ASN A 490 10.55 6.29 18.39
CA ASN A 490 9.50 5.94 19.34
C ASN A 490 9.92 6.38 20.75
N ALA A 491 9.00 7.05 21.45
CA ALA A 491 9.12 7.36 22.86
C ALA A 491 8.06 6.60 23.66
N GLU A 492 8.48 5.95 24.74
CA GLU A 492 7.60 5.18 25.64
C GLU A 492 7.86 5.57 27.09
N ILE A 493 6.76 5.88 27.81
CA ILE A 493 6.71 6.08 29.26
C ILE A 493 5.52 5.29 29.79
N ASP A 494 5.77 4.33 30.68
CA ASP A 494 4.77 3.40 31.20
C ASP A 494 3.96 2.71 30.08
N LYS A 495 2.67 3.03 29.93
CA LYS A 495 1.79 2.53 28.86
C LYS A 495 1.60 3.53 27.69
N MET A 496 2.15 4.73 27.80
CA MET A 496 1.98 5.79 26.80
C MET A 496 3.08 5.72 25.76
N LYS A 497 2.70 5.88 24.49
CA LYS A 497 3.61 5.82 23.35
C LYS A 497 3.36 6.99 22.42
N THR A 498 4.43 7.55 21.88
CA THR A 498 4.37 8.56 20.83
C THR A 498 5.51 8.37 19.84
N LYS A 499 5.37 8.98 18.67
CA LYS A 499 6.24 8.78 17.51
C LYS A 499 6.67 10.12 16.94
N LEU A 500 7.92 10.19 16.52
CA LEU A 500 8.49 11.30 15.77
C LEU A 500 9.03 10.77 14.45
N ILE A 501 8.57 11.33 13.34
CA ILE A 501 9.12 11.01 12.02
C ILE A 501 10.32 11.93 11.75
N VAL A 502 11.44 11.34 11.34
CA VAL A 502 12.69 12.04 11.01
C VAL A 502 13.04 11.75 9.56
N GLU A 503 13.34 12.79 8.79
CA GLU A 503 13.82 12.68 7.40
C GLU A 503 15.19 13.36 7.29
N ILE A 504 16.18 12.66 6.72
CA ILE A 504 17.55 13.14 6.58
C ILE A 504 17.73 13.76 5.20
N ARG A 505 18.17 15.02 5.16
CA ARG A 505 18.39 15.78 3.91
C ARG A 505 19.85 16.11 3.69
N ASP A 506 20.17 16.37 2.42
CA ASP A 506 21.46 16.90 2.01
C ASP A 506 21.67 18.30 2.63
N LYS A 507 22.89 18.55 3.08
CA LYS A 507 23.37 19.85 3.52
C LYS A 507 23.28 20.89 2.39
N ASN A 508 23.31 20.44 1.13
CA ASN A 508 23.47 21.30 -0.05
C ASN A 508 22.47 21.00 -1.19
N LYS A 509 21.14 21.08 -1.02
CA LYS A 509 20.24 21.16 -2.21
C LYS A 509 18.83 21.74 -2.09
N ALA A 510 18.44 22.44 -1.03
CA ALA A 510 17.16 23.16 -1.03
C ALA A 510 17.38 24.68 -0.94
N LYS A 511 17.22 25.38 -2.07
CA LYS A 511 17.07 26.86 -2.11
C LYS A 511 15.68 27.32 -1.65
N GLY A 512 14.99 26.54 -0.80
CA GLY A 512 13.64 26.79 -0.31
C GLY A 512 12.67 25.63 -0.57
N LEU A 513 11.38 25.89 -0.33
CA LEU A 513 10.27 24.93 -0.51
C LEU A 513 10.05 24.58 -1.99
N PHE A 514 10.23 25.53 -2.90
CA PHE A 514 10.05 25.38 -4.34
C PHE A 514 11.40 25.43 -5.05
N SER A 515 11.67 24.49 -5.95
CA SER A 515 12.99 24.31 -6.58
C SER A 515 12.98 24.61 -8.08
N ASP A 516 12.01 24.08 -8.82
CA ASP A 516 11.90 24.27 -10.27
C ASP A 516 10.45 24.11 -10.79
N TRP A 517 10.24 24.29 -12.09
CA TRP A 517 8.95 24.10 -12.74
C TRP A 517 9.08 23.55 -14.17
N GLY A 518 7.98 23.03 -14.73
CA GLY A 518 7.95 22.62 -16.12
C GLY A 518 6.55 22.27 -16.64
N ILE A 519 6.45 22.10 -17.97
CA ILE A 519 5.26 21.59 -18.66
C ILE A 519 5.55 20.16 -19.11
N LYS A 520 4.67 19.21 -18.78
CA LYS A 520 4.91 17.78 -19.02
C LYS A 520 3.69 17.09 -19.63
N LYS A 521 3.92 16.28 -20.66
CA LYS A 521 2.97 15.30 -21.20
C LYS A 521 3.05 14.00 -20.39
N GLY A 522 1.97 13.25 -20.32
CA GLY A 522 1.82 12.02 -19.55
C GLY A 522 1.36 12.22 -18.10
N LEU A 523 1.06 13.45 -17.68
CA LEU A 523 0.43 13.70 -16.39
C LEU A 523 -1.09 13.41 -16.46
N PRO A 524 -1.75 13.02 -15.35
CA PRO A 524 -3.18 12.75 -15.35
C PRO A 524 -3.98 13.94 -15.92
N PRO A 525 -4.86 13.74 -16.92
CA PRO A 525 -5.55 14.83 -17.62
C PRO A 525 -6.51 15.63 -16.73
N GLU A 526 -7.02 15.03 -15.66
CA GLU A 526 -7.84 15.68 -14.64
C GLU A 526 -7.04 16.68 -13.78
N GLN A 527 -5.71 16.55 -13.71
CA GLN A 527 -4.86 17.39 -12.88
C GLN A 527 -4.07 18.39 -13.72
N ARG A 528 -4.45 19.67 -13.62
CA ARG A 528 -3.82 20.77 -14.38
C ARG A 528 -2.39 21.07 -13.93
N VAL A 529 -2.10 20.89 -12.64
CA VAL A 529 -0.79 21.18 -12.02
C VAL A 529 -0.52 20.28 -10.81
N GLN A 530 0.73 19.90 -10.61
CA GLN A 530 1.18 19.04 -9.50
C GLN A 530 2.47 19.57 -8.88
N TYR A 531 2.54 19.59 -7.54
CA TYR A 531 3.76 19.85 -6.78
C TYR A 531 4.41 18.54 -6.32
N ILE A 532 5.69 18.33 -6.66
CA ILE A 532 6.48 17.14 -6.34
C ILE A 532 7.24 17.38 -5.03
N ARG A 533 6.75 16.84 -3.92
CA ARG A 533 7.27 17.14 -2.56
C ARG A 533 8.72 16.71 -2.31
N GLY A 534 9.20 15.68 -3.02
CA GLY A 534 10.57 15.20 -2.90
C GLY A 534 11.61 16.11 -3.56
N THR A 535 11.25 16.73 -4.68
CA THR A 535 12.15 17.60 -5.45
C THR A 535 11.88 19.08 -5.23
N GLY A 536 10.65 19.46 -4.85
CA GLY A 536 10.19 20.84 -4.77
C GLY A 536 9.68 21.40 -6.11
N GLU A 537 9.49 20.56 -7.12
CA GLU A 537 9.17 20.99 -8.49
C GLU A 537 7.67 21.15 -8.71
N ILE A 538 7.28 22.10 -9.58
CA ILE A 538 5.89 22.30 -10.01
C ILE A 538 5.72 21.92 -11.47
N LEU A 539 4.92 20.89 -11.75
CA LEU A 539 4.70 20.37 -13.10
C LEU A 539 3.28 20.69 -13.59
N ILE A 540 3.17 21.32 -14.75
CA ILE A 540 1.92 21.63 -15.45
C ILE A 540 1.62 20.53 -16.45
N SER A 541 0.40 19.98 -16.42
CA SER A 541 -0.03 18.91 -17.33
C SER A 541 -0.38 19.46 -18.70
N ALA A 542 0.38 19.06 -19.73
CA ALA A 542 0.09 19.41 -21.11
C ALA A 542 -1.14 18.68 -21.68
N ASP A 543 -1.50 17.54 -21.10
CA ASP A 543 -2.61 16.70 -21.57
C ASP A 543 -3.95 17.08 -20.92
N SER A 544 -3.95 17.99 -19.93
CA SER A 544 -5.21 18.42 -19.34
C SER A 544 -6.08 19.15 -20.38
N PRO A 545 -7.37 18.81 -20.55
CA PRO A 545 -8.24 19.40 -21.57
C PRO A 545 -8.30 20.94 -21.51
N SER A 546 -8.14 21.51 -20.31
CA SER A 546 -8.16 22.96 -20.08
C SER A 546 -6.80 23.65 -20.29
N VAL A 547 -5.69 22.91 -20.31
CA VAL A 547 -4.32 23.45 -20.46
C VAL A 547 -3.83 23.24 -21.89
N LYS A 548 -4.16 22.09 -22.48
CA LYS A 548 -3.76 21.65 -23.82
C LYS A 548 -3.91 22.73 -24.91
N PRO A 549 -5.05 23.45 -25.03
CA PRO A 549 -5.21 24.48 -26.07
C PRO A 549 -4.19 25.62 -25.96
N PHE A 550 -3.71 25.92 -24.74
CA PHE A 550 -2.79 27.00 -24.47
C PHE A 550 -1.32 26.60 -24.67
N VAL A 551 -0.98 25.35 -24.33
CA VAL A 551 0.40 24.83 -24.41
C VAL A 551 0.72 24.21 -25.78
N ASP A 552 -0.29 23.81 -26.56
CA ASP A 552 -0.13 23.38 -27.96
C ASP A 552 -0.11 24.58 -28.93
N HIS A 553 -0.38 25.80 -28.45
CA HIS A 553 -0.40 26.99 -29.29
C HIS A 553 1.01 27.31 -29.87
N PRO A 554 1.16 27.62 -31.17
CA PRO A 554 2.48 27.87 -31.81
C PRO A 554 3.27 29.03 -31.19
N LYS A 555 2.56 29.97 -30.56
CA LYS A 555 3.11 31.13 -29.85
C LYS A 555 2.84 31.05 -28.33
N LYS A 556 2.79 29.85 -27.75
CA LYS A 556 2.41 29.61 -26.34
C LYS A 556 3.06 30.57 -25.33
N PHE A 557 4.34 30.88 -25.45
CA PHE A 557 5.01 31.83 -24.52
C PHE A 557 4.88 33.31 -24.92
N LYS A 558 4.42 33.62 -26.13
CA LYS A 558 4.13 34.99 -26.58
C LYS A 558 2.65 35.39 -26.38
N ASN A 559 1.75 34.42 -26.24
CA ASN A 559 0.35 34.65 -25.92
C ASN A 559 0.21 35.11 -24.45
N SER A 560 -0.48 36.22 -24.22
CA SER A 560 -0.81 36.71 -22.87
C SER A 560 -1.70 35.74 -22.10
N GLU A 561 -2.63 35.05 -22.77
CA GLU A 561 -3.57 34.11 -22.15
C GLU A 561 -2.86 32.87 -21.60
N THR A 562 -1.96 32.28 -22.40
CA THR A 562 -1.15 31.13 -21.95
C THR A 562 -0.22 31.51 -20.79
N ARG A 563 0.41 32.70 -20.83
CA ARG A 563 1.25 33.18 -19.72
C ARG A 563 0.43 33.42 -18.45
N LEU A 564 -0.78 33.94 -18.58
CA LEU A 564 -1.71 34.13 -17.46
C LEU A 564 -2.11 32.78 -16.85
N LEU A 565 -2.45 31.79 -17.67
CA LEU A 565 -2.78 30.44 -17.21
C LEU A 565 -1.61 29.78 -16.46
N ILE A 566 -0.39 29.83 -17.03
CA ILE A 566 0.80 29.28 -16.36
C ILE A 566 1.00 29.98 -15.00
N ALA A 567 0.85 31.31 -14.97
CA ALA A 567 1.01 32.06 -13.75
C ALA A 567 -0.02 31.69 -12.67
N GLU A 568 -1.28 31.50 -13.06
CA GLU A 568 -2.34 31.05 -12.17
C GLU A 568 -2.04 29.65 -11.59
N LEU A 569 -1.60 28.72 -12.44
CA LEU A 569 -1.30 27.35 -12.02
C LEU A 569 -0.10 27.28 -11.05
N ILE A 570 0.98 28.01 -11.35
CA ILE A 570 2.14 28.12 -10.46
C ILE A 570 1.74 28.78 -9.13
N LEU A 571 0.97 29.88 -9.17
CA LEU A 571 0.50 30.57 -7.97
C LEU A 571 -0.33 29.64 -7.08
N ASN A 572 -1.34 28.98 -7.65
CA ASN A 572 -2.22 28.08 -6.93
C ASN A 572 -1.44 26.92 -6.30
N SER A 573 -0.46 26.37 -7.03
CA SER A 573 0.40 25.30 -6.51
C SER A 573 1.27 25.78 -5.34
N CYS A 574 1.92 26.94 -5.46
CA CYS A 574 2.73 27.53 -4.39
C CYS A 574 1.91 27.86 -3.14
N CYS A 575 0.80 28.60 -3.31
CA CYS A 575 -0.08 28.97 -2.22
C CYS A 575 -0.68 27.74 -1.53
N GLY A 576 -1.09 26.74 -2.31
CA GLY A 576 -1.68 25.50 -1.80
C GLY A 576 -0.71 24.72 -0.92
N GLU A 577 0.55 24.58 -1.34
CA GLU A 577 1.53 23.88 -0.52
C GLU A 577 1.93 24.71 0.72
N ILE A 578 2.04 26.03 0.63
CA ILE A 578 2.28 26.88 1.83
C ILE A 578 1.12 26.74 2.82
N ALA A 579 -0.13 26.84 2.37
CA ALA A 579 -1.32 26.68 3.21
C ALA A 579 -1.33 25.32 3.90
N ARG A 580 -1.05 24.26 3.14
CA ARG A 580 -0.92 22.90 3.66
C ARG A 580 0.17 22.82 4.73
N GLN A 581 1.36 23.37 4.48
CA GLN A 581 2.47 23.36 5.44
C GLN A 581 2.16 24.17 6.70
N MET A 582 1.38 25.26 6.61
CA MET A 582 0.93 26.02 7.78
C MET A 582 0.03 25.19 8.69
N ILE A 583 -0.90 24.42 8.10
CA ILE A 583 -1.79 23.51 8.84
C ILE A 583 -1.00 22.36 9.46
N LEU A 584 -0.12 21.72 8.68
CA LEU A 584 0.72 20.61 9.16
C LEU A 584 1.66 21.03 10.31
N ARG A 585 2.12 22.29 10.32
CA ARG A 585 2.98 22.84 11.37
C ARG A 585 2.19 23.45 12.55
N ALA A 586 0.86 23.25 12.58
CA ALA A 586 -0.04 23.79 13.60
C ALA A 586 0.11 25.31 13.80
N LYS A 587 0.44 26.04 12.73
CA LYS A 587 0.51 27.51 12.75
C LYS A 587 -0.87 28.16 12.64
N GLU A 588 -1.85 27.40 12.16
CA GLU A 588 -3.27 27.74 12.21
C GLU A 588 -3.99 26.69 13.08
N PRO A 589 -4.94 27.09 13.94
CA PRO A 589 -5.70 26.16 14.77
C PRO A 589 -6.65 25.34 13.90
N ILE A 590 -6.56 24.01 13.99
CA ILE A 590 -7.52 23.10 13.39
C ILE A 590 -8.79 23.15 14.25
N LEU A 591 -9.85 23.79 13.75
CA LEU A 591 -11.11 23.96 14.50
C LEU A 591 -11.97 22.68 14.54
N SER A 592 -11.67 21.69 13.70
CA SER A 592 -12.41 20.42 13.59
C SER A 592 -11.53 19.28 13.08
N GLN A 593 -11.75 18.06 13.57
CA GLN A 593 -11.08 16.85 13.06
C GLN A 593 -11.79 16.22 11.84
N ASP A 594 -12.89 16.81 11.40
CA ASP A 594 -13.60 16.38 10.20
C ASP A 594 -12.75 16.64 8.93
N PRO A 595 -12.45 15.62 8.12
CA PRO A 595 -11.71 15.77 6.86
C PRO A 595 -12.27 16.84 5.91
N ASP A 596 -13.60 16.99 5.86
CA ASP A 596 -14.25 17.97 4.98
C ASP A 596 -14.06 19.40 5.52
N ALA A 597 -14.11 19.58 6.85
CA ALA A 597 -13.82 20.86 7.49
C ALA A 597 -12.34 21.25 7.39
N ILE A 598 -11.42 20.27 7.40
CA ILE A 598 -9.99 20.51 7.15
C ILE A 598 -9.78 20.93 5.69
N ALA A 599 -10.44 20.27 4.74
CA ALA A 599 -10.39 20.64 3.33
C ALA A 599 -10.92 22.06 3.09
N GLU A 600 -12.01 22.44 3.76
CA GLU A 600 -12.57 23.79 3.72
C GLU A 600 -11.61 24.83 4.34
N GLN A 601 -10.94 24.51 5.45
CA GLN A 601 -9.92 25.38 6.05
C GLN A 601 -8.69 25.56 5.17
N VAL A 602 -8.20 24.48 4.53
CA VAL A 602 -7.13 24.55 3.52
C VAL A 602 -7.56 25.47 2.38
N GLN A 603 -8.80 25.36 1.92
CA GLN A 603 -9.33 26.17 0.83
C GLN A 603 -9.46 27.65 1.23
N ASN A 604 -9.93 27.94 2.44
CA ASN A 604 -10.01 29.31 2.96
C ASN A 604 -8.62 29.95 3.13
N LEU A 605 -7.64 29.18 3.62
CA LEU A 605 -6.27 29.64 3.76
C LEU A 605 -5.58 29.83 2.40
N LEU A 606 -5.83 28.94 1.45
CA LEU A 606 -5.43 29.08 0.04
C LEU A 606 -5.96 30.41 -0.50
N VAL A 607 -7.27 30.66 -0.43
CA VAL A 607 -7.89 31.90 -0.92
C VAL A 607 -7.26 33.13 -0.28
N ARG A 608 -7.00 33.09 1.03
CA ARG A 608 -6.37 34.20 1.76
C ARG A 608 -4.94 34.49 1.29
N ILE A 609 -4.11 33.45 1.13
CA ILE A 609 -2.72 33.58 0.66
C ILE A 609 -2.71 34.03 -0.81
N THR A 610 -3.55 33.42 -1.64
CA THR A 610 -3.72 33.77 -3.05
C THR A 610 -4.14 35.22 -3.23
N ASN A 611 -5.15 35.70 -2.50
CA ASN A 611 -5.58 37.11 -2.58
C ASN A 611 -4.48 38.08 -2.13
N LYS A 612 -3.73 37.73 -1.08
CA LYS A 612 -2.62 38.55 -0.59
C LYS A 612 -1.46 38.63 -1.59
N HIS A 613 -1.22 37.56 -2.34
CA HIS A 613 -0.11 37.43 -3.27
C HIS A 613 -0.52 37.42 -4.75
N ALA A 614 -1.75 37.81 -5.07
CA ALA A 614 -2.29 37.85 -6.44
C ALA A 614 -1.46 38.75 -7.38
N ARG A 615 -0.75 39.75 -6.83
CA ARG A 615 0.23 40.56 -7.57
C ARG A 615 1.40 39.76 -8.14
N ALA A 616 1.71 38.57 -7.61
CA ALA A 616 2.69 37.66 -8.21
C ALA A 616 2.25 37.15 -9.59
N VAL A 617 0.94 37.10 -9.88
CA VAL A 617 0.42 36.80 -11.22
C VAL A 617 0.75 37.93 -12.20
N GLN A 618 0.59 39.19 -11.77
CA GLN A 618 0.96 40.36 -12.59
C GLN A 618 2.45 40.35 -12.97
N LEU A 619 3.33 39.87 -12.08
CA LEU A 619 4.77 39.74 -12.35
C LEU A 619 5.12 38.71 -13.42
N MET A 620 4.32 37.65 -13.62
CA MET A 620 4.55 36.69 -14.72
C MET A 620 3.99 37.17 -16.06
N VAL A 621 2.94 38.00 -16.01
CA VAL A 621 2.23 38.47 -17.21
C VAL A 621 2.89 39.72 -17.81
N THR A 622 3.41 40.62 -16.97
CA THR A 622 4.03 41.88 -17.42
C THR A 622 5.53 41.74 -17.62
N LYS A 623 6.06 42.14 -18.78
CA LYS A 623 7.51 42.24 -19.05
C LYS A 623 8.19 43.40 -18.28
N GLY A 624 7.74 43.73 -17.07
CA GLY A 624 8.13 44.94 -16.31
C GLY A 624 9.03 44.64 -15.10
N LYS A 625 9.99 45.53 -14.85
CA LYS A 625 11.06 45.39 -13.86
C LYS A 625 10.54 45.21 -12.42
N LEU A 626 11.05 44.18 -11.75
CA LEU A 626 10.79 43.80 -10.36
C LEU A 626 11.29 44.84 -9.32
N GLU A 627 12.10 45.81 -9.75
CA GLU A 627 12.94 46.63 -8.86
C GLU A 627 12.21 47.82 -8.21
N GLU A 628 11.09 48.28 -8.77
CA GLU A 628 10.38 49.47 -8.26
C GLU A 628 9.35 49.18 -7.14
N HIS A 629 9.09 47.92 -6.80
CA HIS A 629 8.08 47.54 -5.80
C HIS A 629 8.61 46.68 -4.65
N ILE A 630 9.93 46.43 -4.60
CA ILE A 630 10.61 45.72 -3.50
C ILE A 630 11.11 46.70 -2.41
N LYS A 631 10.99 48.01 -2.63
CA LYS A 631 11.02 49.01 -1.54
C LYS A 631 9.60 49.20 -1.01
#